data_AF-A0A317Z309-F1
#
_entry.id   AF-A0A317Z309-F1
#
_cell.length_a   1.000
_cell.length_b   1.000
_cell.length_c   1.000
_cell.angle_alpha   90.00
_cell.angle_beta   90.00
_cell.angle_gamma   90.00
#
_symmetry.space_group_name_H-M   'P 1'
#
loop_
_entity.id
_entity.type
_entity.pdbx_description
1 polymer ?
#
loop_
_entity_poly.entity_id
_entity_poly.type
_entity_poly.pdbx_seq_one_letter_code
_entity_poly.pdbx_strand_id
1 'polypeptide(L)'
;MKWLKHLLDVFTLTLISLFLMVLLYEEDSEILTGSQVAIQVEGWDYQYSKAEVFDRFERVAKDLDIAIFKVITDHKKGQVDKAIYTFNKKANHHTITPMNRSYSYQQLTLDDLMKRDVRGDYFILDSVANPHQIKAALESVGLKVAVVPIKRWMIYIDVLINRGVLLPFVTLLIIYILYHLYDRSKNFKTYATMRL
;
A
#
# COMPACT_ATOMS: atom_id res chain seq x y z
N MET A 1 -4.97 28.07 29.72
CA MET A 1 -4.18 26.82 29.65
C MET A 1 -4.96 25.64 29.09
N LYS A 2 -6.21 25.39 29.53
CA LYS A 2 -7.07 24.35 28.91
C LYS A 2 -7.27 24.59 27.40
N TRP A 3 -7.54 25.83 26.99
CA TRP A 3 -7.68 26.19 25.57
C TRP A 3 -6.42 25.92 24.73
N LEU A 4 -5.22 26.23 25.25
CA LEU A 4 -3.96 25.93 24.56
C LEU A 4 -3.74 24.41 24.39
N LYS A 5 -4.11 23.62 25.40
CA LYS A 5 -4.10 22.16 25.30
C LYS A 5 -5.04 21.67 24.21
N HIS A 6 -6.28 22.14 24.22
CA HIS A 6 -7.27 21.76 23.20
C HIS A 6 -6.82 22.17 21.79
N LEU A 7 -6.20 23.34 21.64
CA LEU A 7 -5.60 23.77 20.39
C LEU A 7 -4.50 22.78 19.94
N LEU A 8 -3.59 22.41 20.84
CA LEU A 8 -2.52 21.44 20.57
C LEU A 8 -3.08 20.06 20.19
N ASP A 9 -4.13 19.60 20.88
CA ASP A 9 -4.81 18.34 20.59
C ASP A 9 -5.46 18.37 19.19
N VAL A 10 -6.10 19.48 18.81
CA VAL A 10 -6.68 19.67 17.46
C VAL A 10 -5.60 19.66 16.36
N PHE A 11 -4.48 20.35 16.59
CA PHE A 11 -3.35 20.32 15.66
C PHE A 11 -2.76 18.92 15.53
N THR A 12 -2.63 18.20 16.64
CA THR A 12 -2.15 16.82 16.66
C THR A 12 -3.06 15.91 15.83
N LEU A 13 -4.37 16.00 16.05
CA LEU A 13 -5.35 15.20 15.33
C LEU A 13 -5.34 15.52 13.83
N THR A 14 -5.24 16.80 13.47
CA THR A 14 -5.11 17.23 12.07
C THR A 14 -3.84 16.67 11.43
N LEU A 15 -2.70 16.74 12.12
CA LEU A 15 -1.42 16.24 11.62
C LEU A 15 -1.46 14.72 11.41
N ILE A 16 -2.03 13.97 12.36
CA ILE A 16 -2.20 12.52 12.23
C ILE A 16 -3.13 12.20 11.04
N SER A 17 -4.23 12.93 10.88
CA SER A 17 -5.15 12.72 9.76
C SER A 17 -4.47 12.99 8.41
N LEU A 18 -3.70 14.06 8.30
CA LEU A 18 -2.93 14.37 7.08
C LEU A 18 -1.87 13.30 6.82
N PHE A 19 -1.19 12.83 7.85
CA PHE A 19 -0.21 11.75 7.71
C PHE A 19 -0.86 10.45 7.20
N LEU A 20 -1.97 10.03 7.79
CA LEU A 20 -2.71 8.84 7.34
C LEU A 20 -3.14 8.99 5.87
N MET A 21 -3.58 10.19 5.47
CA MET A 21 -3.95 10.47 4.08
C MET A 21 -2.76 10.35 3.13
N VAL A 22 -1.59 10.90 3.49
CA VAL A 22 -0.35 10.77 2.70
C VAL A 22 0.09 9.31 2.61
N LEU A 23 0.02 8.55 3.72
CA LEU A 23 0.34 7.12 3.72
C LEU A 23 -0.54 6.33 2.73
N LEU A 24 -1.84 6.57 2.76
CA LEU A 24 -2.78 5.91 1.86
C LEU A 24 -2.54 6.29 0.40
N TYR A 25 -2.15 7.54 0.13
CA TYR A 25 -1.80 7.97 -1.22
C TYR A 25 -0.51 7.35 -1.73
N GLU A 26 0.53 7.26 -0.90
CA GLU A 26 1.77 6.60 -1.29
C GLU A 26 1.55 5.10 -1.54
N GLU A 27 0.80 4.44 -0.65
CA GLU A 27 0.42 3.04 -0.82
C GLU A 27 -0.33 2.83 -2.14
N ASP A 28 -1.33 3.66 -2.44
CA ASP A 28 -2.08 3.59 -3.69
C ASP A 28 -1.27 4.03 -4.91
N SER A 29 -0.10 4.65 -4.73
CA SER A 29 0.81 5.02 -5.81
C SER A 29 1.67 3.83 -6.22
N GLU A 30 2.24 3.13 -5.23
CA GLU A 30 3.21 2.05 -5.44
C GLU A 30 2.56 0.70 -5.69
N ILE A 31 1.50 0.36 -4.94
CA ILE A 31 0.87 -0.95 -4.97
C ILE A 31 -0.63 -0.84 -5.23
N LEU A 32 -1.29 -1.95 -5.56
CA LEU A 32 -2.74 -1.97 -5.57
C LEU A 32 -3.25 -1.92 -4.13
N THR A 33 -3.94 -0.85 -3.74
CA THR A 33 -4.42 -0.65 -2.36
C THR A 33 -5.19 -1.87 -1.86
N GLY A 34 -4.92 -2.29 -0.62
CA GLY A 34 -5.57 -3.46 -0.02
C GLY A 34 -4.83 -4.78 -0.28
N SER A 35 -3.85 -4.81 -1.17
CA SER A 35 -3.08 -6.02 -1.48
C SER A 35 -2.37 -6.58 -0.24
N GLN A 36 -2.35 -7.90 -0.14
CA GLN A 36 -1.69 -8.67 0.92
C GLN A 36 -0.43 -9.35 0.40
N VAL A 37 -0.46 -9.79 -0.86
CA VAL A 37 0.63 -10.53 -1.51
C VAL A 37 0.96 -9.88 -2.85
N ALA A 38 2.25 -9.75 -3.13
CA ALA A 38 2.78 -9.36 -4.42
C ALA A 38 3.47 -10.57 -5.08
N ILE A 39 3.24 -10.71 -6.38
CA ILE A 39 3.90 -11.68 -7.25
C ILE A 39 4.71 -10.86 -8.25
N GLN A 40 6.02 -10.89 -8.11
CA GLN A 40 6.96 -10.19 -9.00
C GLN A 40 7.47 -11.16 -10.04
N VAL A 41 7.13 -10.91 -11.31
CA VAL A 41 7.66 -11.69 -12.43
C VAL A 41 8.90 -10.97 -12.97
N GLU A 42 10.06 -11.44 -12.52
CA GLU A 42 11.37 -10.86 -12.86
C GLU A 42 11.86 -11.26 -14.26
N GLY A 43 11.48 -12.47 -14.69
CA GLY A 43 11.97 -13.05 -15.93
C GLY A 43 11.00 -14.05 -16.54
N TRP A 44 11.18 -14.29 -17.84
CA TRP A 44 10.43 -15.26 -18.63
C TRP A 44 11.39 -15.86 -19.64
N ASP A 45 11.45 -17.19 -19.72
CA ASP A 45 12.36 -17.94 -20.59
C ASP A 45 11.83 -18.16 -22.03
N TYR A 46 10.61 -17.71 -22.31
CA TYR A 46 9.92 -17.83 -23.60
C TYR A 46 9.66 -19.27 -24.09
N GLN A 47 9.74 -20.29 -23.23
CA GLN A 47 9.42 -21.67 -23.61
C GLN A 47 7.94 -21.88 -23.92
N TYR A 48 7.07 -21.16 -23.20
CA TYR A 48 5.63 -21.14 -23.40
C TYR A 48 5.22 -19.83 -24.07
N SER A 49 4.13 -19.84 -24.83
CA SER A 49 3.56 -18.63 -25.41
C SER A 49 2.97 -17.71 -24.34
N LYS A 50 2.87 -16.41 -24.65
CA LYS A 50 2.24 -15.41 -23.76
C LYS A 50 0.81 -15.82 -23.36
N ALA A 51 0.05 -16.39 -24.28
CA ALA A 51 -1.31 -16.84 -24.04
C ALA A 51 -1.35 -17.99 -23.03
N GLU A 52 -0.46 -18.99 -23.17
CA GLU A 52 -0.35 -20.10 -22.22
C GLU A 52 0.07 -19.63 -20.84
N VAL A 53 0.97 -18.65 -20.76
CA VAL A 53 1.38 -18.07 -19.48
C VAL A 53 0.21 -17.35 -18.80
N PHE A 54 -0.53 -16.50 -19.51
CA PHE A 54 -1.69 -15.81 -18.92
C PHE A 54 -2.84 -16.76 -18.57
N ASP A 55 -3.05 -17.80 -19.37
CA ASP A 55 -3.98 -18.87 -19.04
C ASP A 55 -3.54 -19.65 -17.78
N ARG A 56 -2.24 -19.82 -17.56
CA ARG A 56 -1.72 -20.38 -16.31
C ARG A 56 -2.04 -19.50 -15.10
N PHE A 57 -1.89 -18.18 -15.21
CA PHE A 57 -2.35 -17.25 -14.16
C PHE A 57 -3.85 -17.41 -13.87
N GLU A 58 -4.68 -17.47 -14.91
CA GLU A 58 -6.13 -17.65 -14.79
C GLU A 58 -6.50 -18.98 -14.11
N ARG A 59 -5.82 -20.08 -14.46
CA ARG A 59 -6.03 -21.39 -13.83
C ARG A 59 -5.61 -21.39 -12.37
N VAL A 60 -4.42 -20.89 -12.04
CA VAL A 60 -3.95 -20.79 -10.65
C VAL A 60 -4.93 -19.96 -9.81
N ALA A 61 -5.41 -18.84 -10.35
CA ALA A 61 -6.40 -17.99 -9.70
C ALA A 61 -7.72 -18.73 -9.43
N LYS A 62 -8.19 -19.55 -10.38
CA LYS A 62 -9.41 -20.39 -10.22
C LYS A 62 -9.22 -21.55 -9.25
N ASP A 63 -8.12 -22.28 -9.36
CA ASP A 63 -7.82 -23.46 -8.54
C ASP A 63 -7.71 -23.11 -7.05
N LEU A 64 -7.22 -21.90 -6.76
CA LEU A 64 -7.08 -21.37 -5.41
C LEU A 64 -8.25 -20.48 -4.96
N ASP A 65 -9.25 -20.26 -5.82
CA ASP A 65 -10.37 -19.36 -5.60
C ASP A 65 -9.96 -17.95 -5.14
N ILE A 66 -8.97 -17.38 -5.83
CA ILE A 66 -8.45 -16.02 -5.58
C ILE A 66 -8.52 -15.17 -6.84
N ALA A 67 -8.57 -13.85 -6.69
CA ALA A 67 -8.35 -12.91 -7.79
C ALA A 67 -6.89 -12.45 -7.84
N ILE A 68 -6.26 -12.54 -9.01
CA ILE A 68 -4.90 -12.03 -9.24
C ILE A 68 -4.99 -10.82 -10.18
N PHE A 69 -4.34 -9.72 -9.80
CA PHE A 69 -4.38 -8.47 -10.55
C PHE A 69 -3.03 -8.19 -11.16
N LYS A 70 -2.91 -8.20 -12.49
CA LYS A 70 -1.74 -7.59 -13.14
C LYS A 70 -1.91 -6.08 -13.12
N VAL A 71 -0.92 -5.37 -12.63
CA VAL A 71 -0.98 -3.91 -12.54
C VAL A 71 0.21 -3.31 -13.27
N ILE A 72 -0.07 -2.34 -14.13
CA ILE A 72 0.93 -1.58 -14.85
C ILE A 72 0.75 -0.13 -14.43
N THR A 73 1.70 0.38 -13.66
CA THR A 73 1.70 1.76 -13.17
C THR A 73 2.50 2.64 -14.13
N ASP A 74 1.90 3.76 -14.53
CA ASP A 74 2.55 4.82 -15.30
C ASP A 74 2.50 6.12 -14.49
N HIS A 75 3.67 6.66 -14.17
CA HIS A 75 3.81 7.92 -13.45
C HIS A 75 3.97 9.06 -14.46
N LYS A 76 2.84 9.64 -14.86
CA LYS A 76 2.84 10.89 -15.65
C LYS A 76 2.94 12.08 -14.70
N LYS A 77 3.42 13.23 -15.18
CA LYS A 77 3.69 14.45 -14.37
C LYS A 77 2.54 14.79 -13.39
N GLY A 78 2.61 14.29 -12.15
CA GLY A 78 1.62 14.51 -11.09
C GLY A 78 0.37 13.61 -11.12
N GLN A 79 0.32 12.58 -11.97
CA GLN A 79 -0.79 11.61 -12.05
C GLN A 79 -0.26 10.17 -12.03
N VAL A 80 -1.02 9.30 -11.39
CA VAL A 80 -0.73 7.86 -11.36
C VAL A 80 -1.81 7.15 -12.15
N ASP A 81 -1.44 6.66 -13.32
CA ASP A 81 -2.32 5.85 -14.16
C ASP A 81 -2.02 4.37 -13.91
N LYS A 82 -3.02 3.58 -13.51
CA LYS A 82 -2.88 2.13 -13.36
C LYS A 82 -3.75 1.42 -14.36
N ALA A 83 -3.12 0.63 -15.21
CA ALA A 83 -3.82 -0.31 -16.08
C ALA A 83 -3.87 -1.68 -15.39
N ILE A 84 -5.08 -2.18 -15.13
CA ILE A 84 -5.32 -3.33 -14.28
C ILE A 84 -6.00 -4.43 -15.09
N TYR A 85 -5.45 -5.62 -15.09
CA TYR A 85 -6.14 -6.82 -15.57
C TYR A 85 -6.42 -7.76 -14.41
N THR A 86 -7.64 -8.29 -14.36
CA THR A 86 -8.06 -9.22 -13.30
C THR A 86 -8.16 -10.64 -13.86
N PHE A 87 -7.32 -11.53 -13.34
CA PHE A 87 -7.46 -12.97 -13.48
C PHE A 87 -8.46 -13.49 -12.43
N ASN A 88 -9.35 -14.37 -12.84
CA ASN A 88 -10.48 -14.88 -12.06
C ASN A 88 -11.37 -13.76 -11.46
N LYS A 89 -12.07 -13.03 -12.33
CA LYS A 89 -13.02 -11.96 -11.92
C LYS A 89 -14.13 -12.43 -10.96
N LYS A 90 -14.45 -13.72 -10.94
CA LYS A 90 -15.55 -14.27 -10.12
C LYS A 90 -15.18 -14.33 -8.63
N ALA A 91 -13.91 -14.57 -8.32
CA ALA A 91 -13.39 -14.56 -6.95
C ALA A 91 -13.04 -13.14 -6.46
N ASN A 92 -13.20 -12.12 -7.30
CA ASN A 92 -12.95 -10.75 -6.85
C ASN A 92 -14.11 -10.26 -5.99
N HIS A 93 -13.91 -10.24 -4.68
CA HIS A 93 -14.85 -9.69 -3.71
C HIS A 93 -14.58 -8.22 -3.35
N HIS A 94 -13.56 -7.61 -3.98
CA HIS A 94 -13.07 -6.29 -3.64
C HIS A 94 -13.41 -5.25 -4.71
N THR A 95 -13.80 -4.07 -4.25
CA THR A 95 -13.97 -2.90 -5.09
C THR A 95 -12.63 -2.21 -5.30
N ILE A 96 -12.14 -2.22 -6.54
CA ILE A 96 -10.89 -1.56 -6.92
C ILE A 96 -11.21 -0.17 -7.46
N THR A 97 -10.96 0.84 -6.62
CA THR A 97 -11.15 2.25 -6.97
C THR A 97 -9.91 3.06 -6.61
N PRO A 98 -9.54 4.06 -7.42
CA PRO A 98 -8.45 4.96 -7.07
C PRO A 98 -8.75 5.70 -5.77
N MET A 99 -7.72 5.88 -4.93
CA MET A 99 -7.85 6.61 -3.67
C MET A 99 -7.95 8.14 -3.88
N ASN A 100 -7.52 8.62 -5.05
CA ASN A 100 -7.51 10.04 -5.41
C ASN A 100 -8.07 10.26 -6.82
N ARG A 101 -8.75 11.40 -7.04
CA ARG A 101 -9.20 11.86 -8.37
C ARG A 101 -8.07 12.07 -9.37
N SER A 102 -6.86 12.35 -8.89
CA SER A 102 -5.66 12.46 -9.73
C SER A 102 -5.14 11.09 -10.21
N TYR A 103 -5.69 9.98 -9.72
CA TYR A 103 -5.31 8.63 -10.10
C TYR A 103 -6.39 8.04 -11.00
N SER A 104 -5.97 7.35 -12.06
CA SER A 104 -6.88 6.78 -13.06
C SER A 104 -6.67 5.29 -13.15
N TYR A 105 -7.71 4.51 -12.83
CA TYR A 105 -7.68 3.06 -12.92
C TYR A 105 -8.42 2.61 -14.18
N GLN A 106 -7.67 2.03 -15.11
CA GLN A 106 -8.21 1.54 -16.38
C GLN A 106 -8.21 0.02 -16.36
N GLN A 107 -9.39 -0.59 -16.50
CA GLN A 107 -9.49 -2.03 -16.63
C GLN A 107 -9.09 -2.46 -18.03
N LEU A 108 -8.11 -3.36 -18.12
CA LEU A 108 -7.61 -3.91 -19.37
C LEU A 108 -8.53 -5.03 -19.88
N THR A 109 -8.70 -5.06 -21.19
CA THR A 109 -9.24 -6.24 -21.88
C THR A 109 -8.16 -7.31 -22.05
N LEU A 110 -8.56 -8.53 -22.43
CA LEU A 110 -7.59 -9.58 -22.73
C LEU A 110 -6.69 -9.19 -23.91
N ASP A 111 -7.24 -8.56 -24.95
CA ASP A 111 -6.47 -8.12 -26.11
C ASP A 111 -5.45 -7.05 -25.75
N ASP A 112 -5.80 -6.15 -24.82
CA ASP A 112 -4.85 -5.14 -24.34
C ASP A 112 -3.77 -5.76 -23.46
N LEU A 113 -4.11 -6.73 -22.61
CA LEU A 113 -3.15 -7.50 -21.83
C LEU A 113 -2.14 -8.22 -22.74
N MET A 114 -2.61 -8.82 -23.84
CA MET A 114 -1.74 -9.54 -24.79
C MET A 114 -0.69 -8.63 -25.45
N LYS A 115 -0.95 -7.32 -25.53
CA LYS A 115 0.03 -6.33 -26.01
C LYS A 115 1.07 -5.94 -24.95
N ARG A 116 0.84 -6.26 -23.67
CA ARG A 116 1.75 -5.94 -22.55
C ARG A 116 2.78 -7.04 -22.31
N ASP A 117 3.84 -6.70 -21.60
CA ASP A 117 4.85 -7.67 -21.16
C ASP A 117 4.25 -8.62 -20.12
N VAL A 118 4.74 -9.86 -20.07
CA VAL A 118 4.39 -10.84 -19.03
C VAL A 118 5.06 -10.46 -17.71
N ARG A 119 6.23 -9.85 -17.75
CA ARG A 119 6.97 -9.37 -16.57
C ARG A 119 6.22 -8.26 -15.84
N GLY A 120 6.70 -7.96 -14.63
CA GLY A 120 6.18 -6.89 -13.78
C GLY A 120 5.38 -7.41 -12.58
N ASP A 121 4.62 -6.50 -11.98
CA ASP A 121 3.97 -6.72 -10.70
C ASP A 121 2.54 -7.23 -10.86
N TYR A 122 2.24 -8.23 -10.05
CA TYR A 122 0.91 -8.79 -9.88
C TYR A 122 0.56 -8.79 -8.39
N PHE A 123 -0.71 -8.61 -8.09
CA PHE A 123 -1.18 -8.40 -6.72
C PHE A 123 -2.36 -9.30 -6.40
N ILE A 124 -2.45 -9.70 -5.13
CA ILE A 124 -3.58 -10.46 -4.58
C ILE A 124 -4.07 -9.70 -3.35
N LEU A 125 -5.37 -9.42 -3.31
CA LEU A 125 -6.02 -8.69 -2.21
C LEU A 125 -6.35 -9.58 -1.03
N ASP A 126 -6.53 -10.87 -1.27
CA ASP A 126 -6.83 -11.85 -0.22
C ASP A 126 -5.55 -12.44 0.40
N SER A 127 -5.69 -12.95 1.62
CA SER A 127 -4.63 -13.74 2.24
C SER A 127 -4.45 -15.06 1.50
N VAL A 128 -3.22 -15.41 1.15
CA VAL A 128 -2.90 -16.68 0.49
C VAL A 128 -2.37 -17.68 1.51
N ALA A 129 -3.04 -18.83 1.65
CA ALA A 129 -2.64 -19.88 2.59
C ALA A 129 -1.31 -20.55 2.18
N ASN A 130 -1.06 -20.74 0.87
CA ASN A 130 0.16 -21.39 0.38
C ASN A 130 0.81 -20.62 -0.80
N PRO A 131 1.64 -19.60 -0.51
CA PRO A 131 2.36 -18.83 -1.54
C PRO A 131 3.31 -19.67 -2.39
N HIS A 132 3.85 -20.77 -1.85
CA HIS A 132 4.76 -21.66 -2.58
C HIS A 132 4.06 -22.39 -3.73
N GLN A 133 2.78 -22.72 -3.58
CA GLN A 133 1.98 -23.35 -4.64
C GLN A 133 1.83 -22.41 -5.83
N ILE A 134 1.56 -21.12 -5.59
CA ILE A 134 1.50 -20.10 -6.64
C ILE A 134 2.85 -20.00 -7.36
N LYS A 135 3.94 -19.89 -6.58
CA LYS A 135 5.29 -19.79 -7.13
C LYS A 135 5.61 -20.98 -8.04
N ALA A 136 5.47 -22.21 -7.53
CA ALA A 136 5.76 -23.42 -8.29
C ALA A 136 4.91 -23.55 -9.56
N ALA A 137 3.63 -23.16 -9.49
CA ALA A 137 2.73 -23.23 -10.63
C ALA A 137 3.07 -22.21 -11.73
N LEU A 138 3.62 -21.04 -11.37
CA LEU A 138 4.06 -20.04 -12.33
C LEU A 138 5.47 -20.35 -12.87
N GLU A 139 6.36 -20.88 -12.03
CA GLU A 139 7.69 -21.35 -12.46
C GLU A 139 7.58 -22.52 -13.45
N SER A 140 6.52 -23.34 -13.34
CA SER A 140 6.28 -24.45 -14.29
C SER A 140 5.99 -24.00 -15.73
N VAL A 141 5.75 -22.72 -15.98
CA VAL A 141 5.57 -22.14 -17.33
C VAL A 141 6.73 -21.21 -17.72
N GLY A 142 7.90 -21.42 -17.11
CA GLY A 142 9.14 -20.74 -17.50
C GLY A 142 9.28 -19.31 -16.95
N LEU A 143 8.51 -18.97 -15.90
CA LEU A 143 8.62 -17.68 -15.23
C LEU A 143 9.61 -17.74 -14.06
N LYS A 144 10.39 -16.67 -13.89
CA LYS A 144 11.16 -16.43 -12.67
C LYS A 144 10.32 -15.53 -11.75
N VAL A 145 9.81 -16.09 -10.67
CA VAL A 145 8.79 -15.43 -9.83
C VAL A 145 9.20 -15.34 -8.37
N ALA A 146 9.04 -14.16 -7.78
CA ALA A 146 9.06 -13.96 -6.33
C ALA A 146 7.64 -13.71 -5.81
N VAL A 147 7.17 -14.53 -4.87
CA VAL A 147 5.88 -14.34 -4.19
C VAL A 147 6.17 -13.87 -2.78
N VAL A 148 5.84 -12.62 -2.48
CA VAL A 148 6.22 -11.96 -1.23
C VAL A 148 5.01 -11.31 -0.56
N PRO A 149 4.88 -11.43 0.78
CA PRO A 149 3.88 -10.67 1.51
C PRO A 149 4.24 -9.18 1.47
N ILE A 150 3.24 -8.34 1.31
CA ILE A 150 3.43 -6.89 1.22
C ILE A 150 3.76 -6.33 2.59
N LYS A 151 4.97 -5.77 2.71
CA LYS A 151 5.46 -5.14 3.93
C LYS A 151 5.11 -3.65 3.94
N ARG A 152 3.85 -3.32 4.25
CA ARG A 152 3.34 -1.93 4.24
C ARG A 152 4.16 -0.96 5.11
N TRP A 153 4.76 -1.46 6.20
CA TRP A 153 5.63 -0.65 7.06
C TRP A 153 6.83 -0.05 6.32
N MET A 154 7.30 -0.67 5.24
CA MET A 154 8.39 -0.12 4.42
C MET A 154 7.95 1.17 3.71
N ILE A 155 6.73 1.19 3.16
CA ILE A 155 6.10 2.39 2.57
C ILE A 155 5.96 3.47 3.65
N TYR A 156 5.57 3.09 4.87
CA TYR A 156 5.37 4.05 5.96
C TYR A 156 6.67 4.73 6.39
N ILE A 157 7.77 3.97 6.45
CA ILE A 157 9.10 4.53 6.76
C ILE A 157 9.56 5.45 5.64
N ASP A 158 9.35 5.04 4.38
CA ASP A 158 9.69 5.88 3.22
C ASP A 158 8.97 7.23 3.30
N VAL A 159 7.65 7.22 3.51
CA VAL A 159 6.87 8.46 3.70
C VAL A 159 7.39 9.28 4.89
N LEU A 160 7.66 8.64 6.03
CA LEU A 160 8.11 9.34 7.23
C LEU A 160 9.42 10.10 6.98
N ILE A 161 10.38 9.47 6.30
CA ILE A 161 11.74 9.99 6.10
C ILE A 161 11.81 10.89 4.87
N ASN A 162 11.32 10.42 3.73
CA ASN A 162 11.56 11.04 2.42
C ASN A 162 10.51 12.08 2.05
N ARG A 163 9.30 12.04 2.62
CA ARG A 163 8.25 13.07 2.39
C ARG A 163 8.29 14.22 3.39
N GLY A 164 9.33 14.31 4.23
CA GLY A 164 9.53 15.42 5.17
C GLY A 164 8.53 15.46 6.33
N VAL A 165 7.79 14.38 6.57
CA VAL A 165 6.73 14.31 7.59
C VAL A 165 7.30 14.19 9.01
N LEU A 166 8.50 13.64 9.16
CA LEU A 166 9.16 13.47 10.46
C LEU A 166 9.29 14.79 11.25
N LEU A 167 9.68 15.88 10.59
CA LEU A 167 9.98 17.16 11.25
C LEU A 167 8.75 17.76 11.97
N PRO A 168 7.56 17.85 11.34
CA PRO A 168 6.33 18.24 12.02
C PRO A 168 6.03 17.43 13.30
N PHE A 169 6.17 16.10 13.25
CA PHE A 169 5.91 15.23 14.41
C PHE A 169 6.91 15.46 15.54
N VAL A 170 8.20 15.58 15.23
CA VAL A 170 9.25 15.88 16.23
C VAL A 170 9.00 17.24 16.87
N THR A 171 8.65 18.24 16.07
CA THR A 171 8.35 19.60 16.56
C THR A 171 7.16 19.58 17.52
N LEU A 172 6.08 18.89 17.15
CA LEU A 172 4.88 18.77 17.98
C LEU A 172 5.17 18.04 19.30
N LEU A 173 6.00 17.00 19.27
CA LEU A 173 6.46 16.31 20.48
C LEU A 173 7.21 17.26 21.43
N ILE A 174 8.14 18.07 20.91
CA ILE A 174 8.88 19.06 21.69
C ILE A 174 7.91 20.07 22.34
N ILE A 175 6.94 20.59 21.57
CA ILE A 175 5.93 21.52 22.09
C ILE A 175 5.11 20.87 23.21
N TYR A 176 4.73 19.60 23.06
CA TYR A 176 3.98 18.86 24.08
C TYR A 176 4.78 18.68 25.38
N ILE A 177 6.06 18.35 25.26
CA ILE A 177 6.98 18.24 26.41
C ILE A 177 7.11 19.59 27.13
N LEU A 178 7.34 20.67 26.38
CA LEU A 178 7.46 22.02 26.95
C LEU A 178 6.16 22.46 27.63
N TYR A 179 5.01 22.18 27.03
CA TYR A 179 3.70 22.43 27.62
C TYR A 179 3.53 21.66 28.95
N HIS A 180 3.91 20.38 28.98
CA HIS A 180 3.81 19.56 30.19
C HIS A 180 4.70 20.08 31.32
N LEU A 181 5.96 20.42 31.02
CA LEU A 181 6.89 20.99 31.98
C LEU A 181 6.38 22.33 32.53
N TYR A 182 5.85 23.19 31.66
CA TYR A 182 5.27 24.48 32.07
C TYR A 182 4.06 24.30 32.99
N ASP A 183 3.12 23.40 32.66
CA ASP A 183 1.95 23.13 33.51
C ASP A 183 2.37 22.59 34.90
N ARG A 184 3.31 21.64 34.92
CA ARG A 184 3.88 21.08 36.15
C ARG A 184 4.57 22.14 36.99
N SER A 185 5.37 23.01 36.38
CA SER A 185 6.05 24.10 37.09
C SER A 185 5.05 25.10 37.68
N LYS A 186 4.00 25.46 36.94
CA LYS A 186 3.01 26.44 37.40
C LYS A 186 2.13 25.91 38.53
N ASN A 187 1.74 24.64 38.44
CA ASN A 187 0.89 23.97 39.43
C ASN A 187 1.70 23.20 40.49
N PHE A 188 3.00 23.46 40.61
CA PHE A 188 3.93 22.70 41.46
C PHE A 188 3.46 22.63 42.92
N LYS A 189 3.02 23.75 43.50
CA LYS A 189 2.49 23.79 44.88
C LYS A 189 1.26 22.89 45.04
N THR A 190 0.34 22.95 44.09
CA THR A 190 -0.89 22.15 44.08
C THR A 190 -0.59 20.65 43.93
N TYR A 191 0.36 20.29 43.06
CA TYR A 191 0.81 18.91 42.90
C TYR A 191 1.58 18.38 44.11
N ALA A 192 2.32 19.24 44.82
CA ALA A 192 3.04 18.88 46.04
C ALA A 192 2.09 18.63 47.23
N THR A 193 1.02 19.42 47.36
CA THR A 193 0.02 19.25 48.44
C THR A 193 -0.96 18.11 48.22
N MET A 194 -1.23 17.69 46.97
CA MET A 194 -2.06 16.51 46.68
C MET A 194 -1.34 15.17 46.89
N ARG A 195 -0.03 15.20 47.17
CA ARG A 195 0.80 14.00 47.38
C ARG A 195 1.13 13.73 48.86
N LEU A 196 0.69 14.62 49.75
CA LEU A 196 0.68 14.49 51.21
C LEU A 196 -0.71 14.05 51.66
#